data_AF-A0AAJ2N3L5-F1
#
_entry.id   AF-A0AAJ2N3L5-F1
#
_cell.length_a   1.000
_cell.length_b   1.000
_cell.length_c   1.000
_cell.angle_alpha   90.00
_cell.angle_beta   90.00
_cell.angle_gamma   90.00
#
_symmetry.space_group_name_H-M   'P 1'
#
loop_
_entity.id
_entity.type
_entity.pdbx_description
1 polymer ?
#
loop_
_entity_poly.entity_id
_entity_poly.type
_entity_poly.pdbx_seq_one_letter_code
_entity_poly.pdbx_strand_id
1 'polypeptide(L)'
;MENRLPIQDISLITGLSSHTLRYYEKIGLLEGIERDENGYRKYSKTDILWIDFLIRLRNTEMPIRDMQKFSELRHQGDSTVTERRELLEAHQEYVLNQIRRLENNLTKINEKIDYYKKLEEKAK
;
A
#
# COMPACT_ATOMS: atom_id res chain seq x y z
N MET A 1 -6.13 -23.26 -17.29
CA MET A 1 -6.44 -21.84 -17.59
C MET A 1 -6.34 -21.08 -16.29
N GLU A 2 -5.43 -20.12 -16.20
CA GLU A 2 -5.37 -19.23 -15.04
C GLU A 2 -6.62 -18.34 -15.07
N ASN A 3 -7.39 -18.33 -13.98
CA ASN A 3 -8.62 -17.55 -13.91
C ASN A 3 -8.25 -16.06 -13.76
N ARG A 4 -8.31 -15.30 -14.85
CA ARG A 4 -8.04 -13.87 -14.86
C ARG A 4 -9.31 -13.07 -14.68
N LEU A 5 -9.24 -12.05 -13.83
CA LEU A 5 -10.39 -11.27 -13.40
C LEU A 5 -10.46 -9.92 -14.13
N PRO A 6 -11.66 -9.43 -14.47
CA PRO A 6 -11.85 -8.08 -14.98
C PRO A 6 -11.59 -7.03 -13.91
N ILE A 7 -11.39 -5.77 -14.35
CA ILE A 7 -11.09 -4.65 -13.45
C ILE A 7 -12.16 -4.39 -12.39
N GLN A 8 -13.44 -4.68 -12.67
CA GLN A 8 -14.52 -4.53 -11.69
C GLN A 8 -14.33 -5.47 -10.50
N ASP A 9 -13.97 -6.74 -10.76
CA ASP A 9 -13.74 -7.73 -9.71
C ASP A 9 -12.53 -7.36 -8.86
N ILE A 10 -11.46 -6.86 -9.50
CA ILE A 10 -10.28 -6.37 -8.76
C ILE A 10 -10.62 -5.16 -7.91
N SER A 11 -11.49 -4.27 -8.41
CA SER A 11 -11.97 -3.12 -7.65
C SER A 11 -12.70 -3.56 -6.38
N LEU A 12 -13.52 -4.60 -6.46
CA LEU A 12 -14.21 -5.19 -5.32
C LEU A 12 -13.26 -5.88 -4.33
N ILE A 13 -12.29 -6.66 -4.84
CA ILE A 13 -11.33 -7.41 -4.01
C ILE A 13 -10.39 -6.48 -3.25
N THR A 14 -9.87 -5.46 -3.93
CA THR A 14 -8.80 -4.60 -3.42
C THR A 14 -9.31 -3.32 -2.76
N GLY A 15 -10.59 -2.97 -2.98
CA GLY A 15 -11.18 -1.70 -2.56
C GLY A 15 -10.68 -0.48 -3.36
N LEU A 16 -9.77 -0.66 -4.31
CA LEU A 16 -9.31 0.42 -5.19
C LEU A 16 -10.35 0.68 -6.27
N SER A 17 -10.60 1.95 -6.59
CA SER A 17 -11.46 2.29 -7.73
C SER A 17 -10.82 1.80 -9.05
N SER A 18 -11.65 1.48 -10.03
CA SER A 18 -11.18 1.19 -11.40
C SER A 18 -10.32 2.33 -11.96
N HIS A 19 -10.58 3.59 -11.57
CA HIS A 19 -9.76 4.74 -11.95
C HIS A 19 -8.36 4.67 -11.31
N THR A 20 -8.26 4.29 -10.04
CA THR A 20 -6.98 4.12 -9.34
C THR A 20 -6.14 2.99 -9.95
N LEU A 21 -6.77 1.86 -10.29
CA LEU A 21 -6.08 0.75 -10.95
C LEU A 21 -5.52 1.16 -12.32
N ARG A 22 -6.30 1.90 -13.13
CA ARG A 22 -5.82 2.48 -14.40
C ARG A 22 -4.72 3.51 -14.19
N TYR A 23 -4.83 4.32 -13.14
CA TYR A 23 -3.81 5.28 -12.78
C TYR A 23 -2.50 4.58 -12.42
N TYR A 24 -2.54 3.51 -11.62
CA TYR A 24 -1.36 2.73 -11.25
C TYR A 24 -0.65 2.14 -12.46
N GLU A 25 -1.40 1.58 -13.40
CA GLU A 25 -0.83 1.12 -14.68
C GLU A 25 -0.22 2.29 -15.47
N LYS A 26 -0.92 3.43 -15.57
CA LYS A 26 -0.43 4.61 -16.28
C LYS A 26 0.91 5.13 -15.74
N ILE A 27 1.13 5.03 -14.44
CA ILE A 27 2.37 5.50 -13.80
C ILE A 27 3.43 4.40 -13.62
N GLY A 28 3.24 3.21 -14.22
CA GLY A 28 4.25 2.14 -14.18
C GLY A 28 4.32 1.37 -12.86
N LEU A 29 3.30 1.48 -11.99
CA LEU A 29 3.19 0.61 -10.81
C LEU A 29 2.63 -0.76 -11.16
N LEU A 30 1.82 -0.84 -12.21
CA LEU A 30 1.32 -2.11 -12.75
C LEU A 30 1.77 -2.18 -14.20
N GLU A 31 2.47 -3.26 -14.55
CA GLU A 31 3.00 -3.47 -15.89
C GLU A 31 2.61 -4.85 -16.39
N GLY A 32 2.46 -5.00 -17.70
CA GLY A 32 2.13 -6.30 -18.31
C GLY A 32 0.70 -6.78 -18.07
N ILE A 33 -0.24 -5.91 -17.69
CA ILE A 33 -1.66 -6.27 -17.55
C ILE A 33 -2.21 -6.68 -18.92
N GLU A 34 -2.57 -7.95 -19.04
CA GLU A 34 -3.13 -8.49 -20.29
C GLU A 34 -4.51 -7.92 -20.60
N ARG A 35 -4.88 -8.02 -21.87
CA ARG A 35 -6.18 -7.62 -22.38
C ARG A 35 -6.85 -8.81 -23.06
N ASP A 36 -8.17 -8.91 -22.90
CA ASP A 36 -8.96 -9.85 -23.68
C ASP A 36 -9.16 -9.37 -25.13
N GLU A 37 -9.83 -10.20 -25.93
CA GLU A 37 -10.12 -9.94 -27.35
C GLU A 37 -10.93 -8.65 -27.59
N ASN A 38 -11.66 -8.18 -26.57
CA ASN A 38 -12.42 -6.94 -26.61
C ASN A 38 -11.63 -5.73 -26.08
N GLY A 39 -10.35 -5.94 -25.70
CA GLY A 39 -9.45 -4.90 -25.20
C GLY A 39 -9.60 -4.58 -23.71
N TYR A 40 -10.39 -5.36 -22.95
CA TYR A 40 -10.58 -5.17 -21.51
C TYR A 40 -9.44 -5.82 -20.71
N ARG A 41 -9.02 -5.15 -19.64
CA ARG A 41 -7.95 -5.62 -18.75
C ARG A 41 -8.33 -6.89 -18.01
N LYS A 42 -7.40 -7.83 -17.94
CA LYS A 42 -7.51 -9.11 -17.27
C LYS A 42 -6.34 -9.29 -16.31
N TYR A 43 -6.65 -9.32 -15.03
CA TYR A 43 -5.68 -9.42 -13.95
C TYR A 43 -5.53 -10.87 -13.51
N SER A 44 -4.29 -11.32 -13.45
CA SER A 44 -3.89 -12.63 -12.92
C SER A 44 -3.86 -12.63 -11.39
N LYS A 45 -3.61 -13.80 -10.78
CA LYS A 45 -3.43 -13.87 -9.32
C LYS A 45 -2.18 -13.14 -8.86
N THR A 46 -1.10 -13.16 -9.65
CA THR A 46 0.14 -12.46 -9.33
C THR A 46 -0.04 -10.95 -9.36
N ASP A 47 -0.87 -10.42 -10.28
CA ASP A 47 -1.24 -9.00 -10.31
C ASP A 47 -1.98 -8.59 -9.03
N ILE A 48 -2.90 -9.43 -8.55
CA ILE A 48 -3.67 -9.15 -7.32
C ILE A 48 -2.74 -9.11 -6.11
N LEU A 49 -1.84 -10.08 -5.97
CA LEU A 49 -0.84 -10.09 -4.89
C LEU A 49 0.06 -8.86 -4.95
N TRP A 50 0.40 -8.41 -6.16
CA TRP A 50 1.19 -7.21 -6.35
C TRP A 50 0.43 -5.93 -5.95
N ILE A 51 -0.84 -5.82 -6.36
CA ILE A 51 -1.71 -4.71 -5.98
C ILE A 51 -1.87 -4.65 -4.46
N ASP A 52 -2.09 -5.79 -3.78
CA ASP A 52 -2.16 -5.84 -2.32
C ASP A 52 -0.87 -5.31 -1.67
N PHE A 53 0.29 -5.67 -2.22
CA PHE A 53 1.56 -5.16 -1.73
C PHE A 53 1.70 -3.64 -1.93
N LEU A 54 1.34 -3.12 -3.10
CA LEU A 54 1.35 -1.67 -3.38
C LEU A 54 0.41 -0.91 -2.42
N ILE A 55 -0.74 -1.49 -2.07
CA ILE A 55 -1.66 -0.92 -1.08
C ILE A 55 -0.99 -0.82 0.28
N ARG A 56 -0.26 -1.86 0.72
CA ARG A 56 0.49 -1.82 2.00
C ARG A 56 1.54 -0.71 1.99
N LEU A 57 2.33 -0.60 0.93
CA LEU A 57 3.34 0.47 0.80
C LEU A 57 2.69 1.86 0.90
N ARG A 58 1.61 2.09 0.15
CA ARG A 58 0.85 3.35 0.21
C ARG A 58 0.30 3.63 1.62
N ASN A 59 -0.31 2.63 2.26
CA ASN A 59 -0.91 2.78 3.59
C ASN A 59 0.14 3.10 4.67
N THR A 60 1.37 2.68 4.44
CA THR A 60 2.53 3.05 5.25
C THR A 60 3.24 4.32 4.79
N GLU A 61 2.54 5.17 4.03
CA GLU A 61 3.00 6.49 3.58
C GLU A 61 4.24 6.47 2.67
N MET A 62 4.51 5.36 1.98
CA MET A 62 5.58 5.35 0.96
C MET A 62 5.22 6.33 -0.17
N PRO A 63 6.13 7.26 -0.53
CA PRO A 63 5.91 8.16 -1.66
C PRO A 63 5.70 7.40 -2.97
N ILE A 64 4.80 7.88 -3.82
CA ILE A 64 4.52 7.27 -5.14
C ILE A 64 5.82 7.11 -5.95
N ARG A 65 6.74 8.08 -5.87
CA ARG A 65 8.03 8.02 -6.56
C ARG A 65 8.87 6.80 -6.14
N ASP A 66 8.89 6.48 -4.85
CA ASP A 66 9.65 5.34 -4.33
C ASP A 66 8.96 4.02 -4.66
N MET A 67 7.62 3.99 -4.68
CA MET A 67 6.85 2.85 -5.20
C MET A 67 7.15 2.60 -6.69
N GLN A 68 7.27 3.65 -7.51
CA GLN A 68 7.65 3.54 -8.93
C GLN A 68 9.06 3.00 -9.07
N LYS A 69 10.02 3.53 -8.30
CA LYS A 69 11.39 3.00 -8.28
C LYS A 69 11.40 1.51 -7.92
N PHE A 70 10.63 1.11 -6.91
CA PHE A 70 10.54 -0.29 -6.50
C PHE A 70 9.89 -1.18 -7.58
N SER A 71 8.87 -0.67 -8.28
CA SER A 71 8.24 -1.33 -9.44
C SER A 71 9.24 -1.54 -10.58
N GLU A 72 10.01 -0.51 -10.94
CA GLU A 72 11.03 -0.57 -11.98
C GLU A 72 12.13 -1.58 -11.64
N LEU A 73 12.64 -1.56 -10.41
CA LEU A 73 13.60 -2.56 -9.94
C LEU A 73 13.02 -3.97 -10.06
N ARG A 74 11.76 -4.17 -9.63
CA ARG A 74 11.09 -5.47 -9.74
C ARG A 74 10.97 -5.94 -11.19
N HIS A 75 10.68 -5.04 -12.13
CA HIS A 75 10.59 -5.37 -13.56
C HIS A 75 11.91 -5.90 -14.14
N GLN A 76 13.05 -5.38 -13.66
CA GLN A 76 14.38 -5.82 -14.09
C GLN A 76 14.73 -7.25 -13.65
N GLY A 77 13.91 -7.88 -12.81
CA GLY A 77 14.08 -9.26 -12.40
C GLY A 77 15.12 -9.45 -11.29
N ASP A 78 15.75 -10.63 -11.26
CA ASP A 78 16.53 -11.06 -10.10
C ASP A 78 17.87 -10.31 -9.92
N SER A 79 18.31 -9.56 -10.94
CA SER A 79 19.50 -8.71 -10.86
C SER A 79 19.38 -7.60 -9.82
N THR A 80 18.16 -7.20 -9.44
CA THR A 80 17.90 -6.07 -8.53
C THR A 80 17.38 -6.48 -7.15
N VAL A 81 17.47 -7.76 -6.78
CA VAL A 81 16.92 -8.27 -5.50
C VAL A 81 17.54 -7.51 -4.32
N THR A 82 18.83 -7.19 -4.39
CA THR A 82 19.54 -6.46 -3.33
C THR A 82 18.99 -5.05 -3.17
N GLU A 83 18.84 -4.30 -4.25
CA GLU A 83 18.33 -2.93 -4.27
C GLU A 83 16.86 -2.88 -3.81
N ARG A 84 16.07 -3.88 -4.18
CA ARG A 84 14.69 -4.04 -3.70
C ARG A 84 14.65 -4.26 -2.20
N ARG A 85 15.48 -5.16 -1.68
CA ARG A 85 15.58 -5.42 -0.23
C ARG A 85 15.99 -4.15 0.52
N GLU A 86 17.01 -3.43 0.06
CA GLU A 86 17.50 -2.21 0.70
C GLU A 86 16.45 -1.09 0.74
N LEU A 87 15.69 -0.93 -0.35
CA LEU A 87 14.57 0.03 -0.38
C LEU A 87 13.51 -0.33 0.67
N LEU A 88 13.17 -1.62 0.79
CA LEU A 88 12.20 -2.08 1.79
C LEU A 88 12.71 -1.97 3.22
N GLU A 89 14.01 -2.20 3.47
CA GLU A 89 14.62 -2.00 4.79
C GLU A 89 14.62 -0.53 5.21
N ALA A 90 14.97 0.38 4.30
CA ALA A 90 14.88 1.81 4.56
C ALA A 90 13.43 2.25 4.88
N HIS A 91 12.45 1.70 4.15
CA HIS A 91 11.05 1.95 4.43
C HIS A 91 10.58 1.30 5.75
N GLN A 92 11.09 0.12 6.09
CA GLN A 92 10.81 -0.55 7.36
C GLN A 92 11.25 0.34 8.54
N GLU A 93 12.45 0.91 8.48
CA GLU A 93 12.93 1.86 9.50
C GLU A 93 12.02 3.09 9.62
N TYR A 94 11.57 3.63 8.48
CA TYR A 94 10.60 4.73 8.46
C TYR A 94 9.30 4.33 9.18
N VAL A 95 8.72 3.18 8.87
CA VAL A 95 7.48 2.69 9.49
C VAL A 95 7.64 2.45 10.98
N LEU A 96 8.76 1.87 11.42
CA LEU A 96 9.05 1.70 12.85
C LEU A 96 9.11 3.03 13.60
N ASN A 97 9.70 4.06 12.99
CA ASN A 97 9.71 5.41 13.56
C ASN A 97 8.31 6.03 13.63
N GLN A 98 7.46 5.78 12.62
CA GLN A 98 6.05 6.21 12.66
C GLN A 98 5.28 5.55 13.80
N ILE A 99 5.45 4.24 14.00
CA ILE A 99 4.82 3.51 15.10
C ILE A 99 5.20 4.12 16.45
N ARG A 100 6.50 4.30 16.72
CA ARG A 100 6.98 4.92 17.96
C ARG A 100 6.39 6.32 18.18
N ARG A 101 6.29 7.12 17.12
CA ARG A 101 5.69 8.46 17.18
C ARG A 101 4.21 8.39 17.55
N LEU A 102 3.46 7.47 16.94
CA LEU A 102 2.04 7.28 17.22
C LEU A 102 1.80 6.78 18.66
N GLU A 103 2.61 5.86 19.16
CA GLU A 103 2.53 5.36 20.54
C GLU A 103 2.80 6.49 21.56
N ASN A 104 3.81 7.32 21.31
CA ASN A 104 4.11 8.48 22.15
C ASN A 104 2.95 9.49 22.15
N ASN A 105 2.37 9.77 20.98
CA ASN A 105 1.22 10.67 20.87
C ASN A 105 -0.01 10.10 21.58
N LEU A 106 -0.28 8.81 21.42
CA LEU A 106 -1.40 8.13 22.07
C LEU A 106 -1.28 8.20 23.59
N THR A 107 -0.06 8.09 24.12
CA THR A 107 0.21 8.25 25.56
C THR A 107 -0.24 9.63 26.06
N LYS A 108 0.09 10.70 25.33
CA LYS A 108 -0.32 12.07 25.70
C LYS A 108 -1.82 12.31 25.58
N ILE A 109 -2.46 11.70 24.59
CA ILE A 109 -3.92 11.73 24.47
C ILE A 109 -4.57 11.04 25.68
N ASN A 110 -4.07 9.86 26.08
CA ASN A 110 -4.58 9.11 27.23
C ASN A 110 -4.42 9.88 28.54
N GLU A 111 -3.24 10.50 28.78
CA GLU A 111 -3.03 11.37 29.94
C GLU A 111 -4.09 12.48 30.02
N LYS A 112 -4.46 13.06 28.88
CA LYS A 112 -5.46 14.14 28.82
C LYS A 112 -6.88 13.63 29.05
N ILE A 113 -7.22 12.47 28.51
CA ILE A 113 -8.51 11.80 28.76
C ILE A 113 -8.66 11.50 30.25
N ASP A 114 -7.64 10.93 30.89
CA ASP A 114 -7.69 10.59 32.32
C ASP A 114 -7.80 11.82 33.21
N TYR A 115 -7.13 12.92 32.82
CA TYR A 115 -7.30 14.20 33.49
C TYR A 115 -8.76 14.68 33.44
N TYR A 116 -9.42 14.61 32.28
CA TYR A 116 -10.82 15.02 32.16
C TYR A 116 -11.79 14.12 32.93
N LYS A 117 -11.59 12.80 32.91
CA LYS A 117 -12.39 11.87 33.74
C LYS A 117 -12.34 12.23 35.23
N LYS A 118 -11.14 12.56 35.74
CA LYS A 118 -10.98 12.99 37.15
C LYS A 118 -11.67 14.32 37.45
N LEU A 119 -11.77 15.23 36.47
CA LEU A 119 -12.52 16.48 36.65
C LEU A 119 -14.03 16.23 36.69
N GLU A 120 -14.55 15.36 35.84
CA GLU A 120 -15.96 14.96 35.82
C GLU A 120 -16.40 14.31 37.14
N GLU A 121 -15.54 13.45 37.73
CA GLU A 121 -15.79 12.82 39.03
C GLU A 121 -15.84 13.82 40.18
N LYS A 122 -15.02 14.87 40.14
CA LYS A 122 -14.98 15.93 41.17
C LYS A 122 -16.12 16.94 41.04
N ALA A 123 -16.74 17.03 39.87
CA ALA A 123 -17.87 17.91 39.61
C ALA A 123 -19.22 17.25 39.95
N LYS A 124 -19.21 15.96 40.34
CA LYS A 124 -20.35 15.22 40.89
C LYS A 124 -20.33 15.27 42.41
#